data_AF-A0A7T0FZQ3-F1
#
_entry.id   AF-A0A7T0FZQ3-F1
#
_cell.length_a   1.000
_cell.length_b   1.000
_cell.length_c   1.000
_cell.angle_alpha   90.00
_cell.angle_beta   90.00
_cell.angle_gamma   90.00
#
_symmetry.space_group_name_H-M   'P 1'
#
loop_
_entity.id
_entity.type
_entity.pdbx_description
1 polymer ?
#
loop_
_entity_poly.entity_id
_entity_poly.type
_entity_poly.pdbx_seq_one_letter_code
_entity_poly.pdbx_strand_id
1 'polypeptide(L)' 'MNYRLTHQAESDIKAIYQYTVEYFGEGQAREYLEGLEYSFELLTDNPGLGRVWDGKGRRYI' A
#
# COMPACT_ATOMS: atom_id res chain seq x y z
N MET A 1 5.22 13.14 -4.91
CA MET A 1 4.21 12.77 -3.90
C MET A 1 3.06 13.78 -3.87
N ASN A 2 1.99 13.50 -4.62
CA ASN A 2 0.79 14.34 -4.72
C ASN A 2 -0.38 13.85 -3.86
N TYR A 3 -0.13 12.94 -2.92
CA TYR A 3 -1.13 12.37 -2.00
C TYR A 3 -0.76 12.63 -0.54
N ARG A 4 -1.74 12.45 0.35
CA ARG A 4 -1.55 12.52 1.80
C ARG A 4 -1.96 11.19 2.41
N LEU A 5 -1.15 10.70 3.34
CA LEU A 5 -1.46 9.54 4.15
C LEU A 5 -1.99 10.00 5.51
N THR A 6 -2.93 9.26 6.05
CA THR A 6 -3.29 9.40 7.46
C THR A 6 -2.18 8.80 8.33
N HIS A 7 -2.09 9.20 9.59
CA HIS A 7 -1.14 8.59 10.53
C HIS A 7 -1.33 7.08 10.67
N GLN A 8 -2.58 6.60 10.56
CA GLN A 8 -2.86 5.17 10.56
C GLN A 8 -2.24 4.48 9.36
N ALA A 9 -2.45 5.01 8.14
CA ALA A 9 -1.89 4.43 6.93
C ALA A 9 -0.36 4.42 6.92
N GLU A 10 0.27 5.47 7.44
CA GLU A 10 1.73 5.52 7.62
C GLU A 10 2.22 4.45 8.61
N SER A 11 1.53 4.27 9.73
CA SER A 11 1.83 3.21 10.70
C SER A 11 1.65 1.82 10.09
N ASP A 12 0.62 1.61 9.27
CA ASP A 12 0.34 0.34 8.61
C ASP A 12 1.45 0.00 7.60
N ILE A 13 1.88 0.97 6.79
CA ILE A 13 3.01 0.80 5.85
C ILE A 13 4.30 0.46 6.60
N LYS A 14 4.56 1.14 7.72
CA LYS A 14 5.74 0.84 8.57
C LYS A 14 5.69 -0.58 9.13
N ALA A 15 4.52 -1.03 9.60
CA ALA A 15 4.33 -2.38 10.10
C ALA A 15 4.53 -3.43 9.00
N ILE A 16 4.00 -3.19 7.79
CA ILE A 16 4.24 -4.04 6.61
C ILE A 16 5.73 -4.10 6.30
N TYR A 17 6.43 -2.97 6.26
CA TYR A 17 7.87 -2.95 5.98
C TYR A 17 8.66 -3.74 7.01
N GLN A 18 8.40 -3.53 8.32
CA GLN A 18 9.08 -4.25 9.39
C GLN A 18 8.86 -5.76 9.31
N TYR A 19 7.61 -6.17 9.08
CA TYR A 19 7.27 -7.57 8.85
C TYR A 19 8.02 -8.13 7.64
N THR A 20 8.03 -7.42 6.51
CA THR A 20 8.70 -7.90 5.31
C THR A 20 10.21 -8.01 5.50
N VAL A 21 10.83 -7.08 6.23
CA VAL A 21 12.26 -7.17 6.61
C VAL A 21 12.51 -8.42 7.44
N GLU A 22 11.70 -8.68 8.46
CA GLU A 22 11.87 -9.80 9.39
C GLU A 22 11.76 -11.16 8.69
N TYR A 23 10.78 -11.31 7.79
CA TYR A 23 10.45 -12.62 7.21
C TYR A 23 11.02 -12.84 5.80
N PHE A 24 11.30 -11.78 5.05
CA PHE A 24 11.71 -11.86 3.64
C PHE A 24 12.98 -11.06 3.30
N GLY A 25 13.51 -10.31 4.26
CA GLY A 25 14.73 -9.52 4.11
C GLY A 25 14.51 -8.13 3.50
N GLU A 26 15.51 -7.25 3.67
CA GLU A 26 15.42 -5.84 3.27
C GLU A 26 15.18 -5.63 1.77
N GLY A 27 15.73 -6.51 0.92
CA GLY A 27 15.53 -6.41 -0.53
C GLY A 27 14.05 -6.51 -0.91
N GLN A 28 13.36 -7.51 -0.36
CA GLN A 28 11.92 -7.70 -0.58
C GLN A 28 11.09 -6.59 0.09
N ALA A 29 11.50 -6.12 1.26
CA ALA A 29 10.81 -5.01 1.93
C ALA A 29 10.86 -3.71 1.11
N ARG A 30 12.01 -3.42 0.49
CA ARG A 30 12.17 -2.27 -0.39
C ARG A 30 11.34 -2.40 -1.67
N GLU A 31 11.44 -3.53 -2.36
CA GLU A 31 10.67 -3.80 -3.58
C GLU A 31 9.16 -3.66 -3.32
N TYR A 32 8.68 -4.19 -2.19
CA TYR A 32 7.27 -4.09 -1.82
C TYR A 32 6.83 -2.64 -1.50
N LEU A 33 7.68 -1.87 -0.82
CA LEU A 33 7.41 -0.47 -0.51
C LEU A 33 7.37 0.39 -1.79
N GLU A 34 8.33 0.20 -2.70
CA GLU A 34 8.36 0.87 -4.01
C GLU A 34 7.09 0.55 -4.83
N GLY A 35 6.61 -0.69 -4.78
CA GLY A 35 5.35 -1.08 -5.41
C GLY A 35 4.12 -0.39 -4.83
N LEU A 36 4.08 -0.15 -3.52
CA LEU A 36 3.02 0.63 -2.86
C LEU A 36 3.08 2.11 -3.29
N GLU A 37 4.26 2.72 -3.28
CA GLU A 37 4.46 4.11 -3.71
C GLU A 37 4.03 4.32 -5.17
N TYR A 38 4.48 3.43 -6.07
CA TYR A 38 4.06 3.43 -7.47
C TYR A 38 2.53 3.35 -7.61
N SER A 39 1.89 2.50 -6.81
CA SER A 39 0.43 2.36 -6.83
C SER A 39 -0.28 3.64 -6.39
N PHE A 40 0.27 4.36 -5.40
CA PHE A 40 -0.28 5.65 -4.96
C PHE A 40 -0.10 6.74 -6.01
N GLU A 41 1.05 6.79 -6.67
CA GLU A 41 1.29 7.72 -7.78
C GLU A 41 0.33 7.46 -8.94
N LEU A 42 0.19 6.19 -9.34
CA LEU A 42 -0.73 5.79 -10.40
C LEU A 42 -2.19 6.20 -10.11
N LEU A 43 -2.64 6.02 -8.86
CA LEU A 43 -3.97 6.44 -8.42
C LEU A 43 -4.12 7.96 -8.34
N THR A 44 -3.04 8.67 -8.03
CA THR A 44 -3.07 10.14 -8.00
C THR A 44 -3.20 10.71 -9.42
N ASP A 45 -2.50 10.12 -10.38
CA ASP A 45 -2.56 10.50 -11.79
C ASP A 45 -3.86 10.04 -12.46
N ASN A 46 -4.43 8.92 -12.00
CA ASN A 46 -5.63 8.31 -12.57
C ASN A 46 -6.62 7.87 -11.47
N PRO A 47 -7.34 8.80 -10.81
CA PRO A 47 -8.22 8.47 -9.67
C PRO A 47 -9.32 7.44 -9.99
N GLY A 48 -9.74 7.34 -11.25
CA GLY A 48 -10.74 6.39 -11.72
C GLY A 48 -10.28 4.93 -11.83
N LEU A 49 -8.99 4.64 -11.66
CA LEU A 49 -8.48 3.26 -11.62
C LEU A 49 -8.88 2.52 -10.33
N GLY A 50 -9.17 3.26 -9.27
CA GLY A 50 -9.65 2.70 -8.02
C GLY A 50 -11.04 2.07 -8.20
N ARG A 51 -11.18 0.79 -7.85
CA ARG A 51 -12.51 0.18 -7.76
C ARG A 51 -13.27 0.78 -6.58
N VAL A 52 -14.47 1.28 -6.84
CA VAL A 52 -15.37 1.77 -5.77
C VAL A 52 -15.63 0.62 -4.80
N TRP A 53 -15.42 0.91 -3.52
CA TRP A 53 -15.73 -0.03 -2.45
C TRP A 53 -17.24 -0.01 -2.17
N ASP A 54 -17.92 -1.14 -2.35
CA ASP A 54 -19.37 -1.29 -2.19
C ASP A 54 -19.79 -1.57 -0.73
N GLY A 55 -18.84 -1.50 0.21
CA GLY A 55 -19.08 -1.78 1.62
C GLY A 55 -19.21 -3.27 1.96
N LYS A 56 -19.05 -4.18 0.99
CA LYS A 56 -19.17 -5.63 1.21
C LYS A 56 -17.79 -6.27 1.20
N GLY A 57 -17.37 -6.76 2.37
CA GLY A 57 -16.16 -7.56 2.54
C GLY A 57 -16.00 -8.56 1.39
N ARG A 58 -14.88 -8.50 0.65
CA ARG A 58 -14.56 -9.58 -0.29
C ARG A 58 -14.39 -10.83 0.56
N ARG A 59 -15.30 -11.78 0.41
CA ARG A 59 -15.16 -13.09 1.02
C ARG A 59 -14.04 -13.81 0.27
N TYR A 60 -12.83 -13.73 0.81
CA TYR A 60 -11.76 -14.61 0.38
C TYR A 60 -12.21 -16.03 0.75
N ILE A 61 -12.53 -16.81 -0.28
CA ILE A 61 -12.78 -18.26 -0.21
C ILE A 61 -11.50 -19.01 0.10
#